data_AF-A0A957DUE1-F1
#
_entry.id   AF-A0A957DUE1-F1
#
_cell.length_a   1.000
_cell.length_b   1.000
_cell.length_c   1.000
_cell.angle_alpha   90.00
_cell.angle_beta   90.00
_cell.angle_gamma   90.00
#
_symmetry.space_group_name_H-M   'P 1'
#
loop_
_entity.id
_entity.type
_entity.pdbx_description
1 polymer ?
#
loop_
_entity_poly.entity_id
_entity_poly.type
_entity_poly.pdbx_seq_one_letter_code
_entity_poly.pdbx_strand_id
1 'polypeptide(L)'
;MAKPEIYRAKLAELVPPKGSFRPTTIQDAQKGIVKIEKAEALLRILNIKIDLEIAHIEKKYQRAKKAAEIINPLIQISHEKELQLKLLNEQCSQKETAYAEIKELSHKLLVAYCSTKQRLESFIEQELGQKPKRYTSSLGGLLPKSTPNKEVKYKRYIRSKEWKKKAEDAKVRAGNRCQLCNRPRSEVQLEAHHRTYERIGQELPGDITVLCRDCHQAHEKSKAERELNEKLYEPSFGICIRCGIQIPFSLNKPFCKSCFKSWNRYKNMTYEEKFCHACGISNSGSMSRPFCLDCYKKVKIIKTA
;
A
#
# COMPACT_ATOMS: atom_id res chain seq x y z
N MET A 1 -4.43 9.93 20.10
CA MET A 1 -4.28 8.46 20.12
C MET A 1 -5.65 7.87 20.28
N ALA A 2 -6.08 7.05 19.35
CA ALA A 2 -7.30 6.27 19.56
C ALA A 2 -7.05 5.29 20.73
N LYS A 3 -8.12 4.87 21.42
CA LYS A 3 -7.99 3.85 22.47
C LYS A 3 -8.08 2.45 21.84
N PRO A 4 -7.46 1.41 22.44
CA PRO A 4 -7.51 0.04 21.92
C PRO A 4 -8.94 -0.46 21.62
N GLU A 5 -9.94 -0.05 22.41
CA GLU A 5 -11.34 -0.47 22.25
C GLU A 5 -11.92 -0.06 20.88
N ILE A 6 -11.48 1.07 20.31
CA ILE A 6 -11.90 1.52 18.98
C ILE A 6 -11.43 0.54 17.91
N TYR A 7 -10.20 0.04 18.03
CA TYR A 7 -9.65 -0.93 17.08
C TYR A 7 -10.26 -2.31 17.26
N ARG A 8 -10.56 -2.70 18.51
CA ARG A 8 -11.29 -3.94 18.82
C ARG A 8 -12.70 -3.93 18.22
N ALA A 9 -13.43 -2.81 18.32
CA ALA A 9 -14.76 -2.65 17.70
C ALA A 9 -14.69 -2.76 16.16
N LYS A 10 -13.73 -2.06 15.53
CA LYS A 10 -13.51 -2.15 14.07
C LYS A 10 -13.12 -3.56 13.62
N LEU A 11 -12.34 -4.27 14.42
CA LEU A 11 -11.99 -5.66 14.13
C LEU A 11 -13.24 -6.56 14.21
N ALA A 12 -14.11 -6.35 15.20
CA ALA A 12 -15.35 -7.09 15.35
C ALA A 12 -16.31 -6.89 14.17
N GLU A 13 -16.40 -5.68 13.61
CA GLU A 13 -17.18 -5.39 12.39
C GLU A 13 -16.71 -6.17 11.16
N LEU A 14 -15.43 -6.59 11.14
CA LEU A 14 -14.83 -7.35 10.06
C LEU A 14 -14.95 -8.86 10.27
N VAL A 15 -15.47 -9.32 11.41
CA VAL A 15 -15.73 -10.74 11.65
C VAL A 15 -17.03 -11.13 10.92
N PRO A 16 -16.98 -12.11 10.01
CA PRO A 16 -18.16 -12.47 9.25
C PRO A 16 -19.07 -13.38 10.10
N PRO A 17 -20.40 -13.32 9.91
CA PRO A 17 -21.33 -14.14 10.67
C PRO A 17 -21.13 -15.64 10.39
N LYS A 18 -21.42 -16.50 11.36
CA LYS A 18 -21.29 -17.96 11.19
C LYS A 18 -22.04 -18.44 9.95
N GLY A 19 -21.38 -19.25 9.13
CA GLY A 19 -21.95 -19.77 7.89
C GLY A 19 -21.84 -18.84 6.68
N SER A 20 -21.27 -17.63 6.84
CA SER A 20 -20.84 -16.81 5.71
C SER A 20 -19.89 -17.60 4.80
N PHE A 21 -20.02 -17.45 3.48
CA PHE A 21 -19.17 -18.08 2.46
C PHE A 21 -19.40 -19.60 2.26
N ARG A 22 -20.68 -20.00 2.16
CA ARG A 22 -21.10 -21.29 1.58
C ARG A 22 -21.62 -21.04 0.16
N PRO A 23 -20.79 -21.23 -0.88
CA PRO A 23 -21.23 -20.99 -2.24
C PRO A 23 -22.15 -22.12 -2.70
N THR A 24 -23.27 -21.76 -3.34
CA THR A 24 -24.11 -22.69 -4.10
C THR A 24 -23.93 -22.52 -5.60
N THR A 25 -23.34 -21.39 -6.03
CA THR A 25 -23.03 -21.08 -7.42
C THR A 25 -21.63 -20.47 -7.55
N ILE A 26 -21.05 -20.52 -8.76
CA ILE A 26 -19.78 -19.84 -9.08
C ILE A 26 -19.86 -18.33 -8.79
N GLN A 27 -21.00 -17.69 -9.08
CA GLN A 27 -21.18 -16.26 -8.82
C GLN A 27 -21.16 -15.95 -7.32
N ASP A 28 -21.71 -16.83 -6.49
CA ASP A 28 -21.70 -16.66 -5.03
C ASP A 28 -20.29 -16.85 -4.46
N ALA A 29 -19.51 -17.79 -5.00
CA ALA A 29 -18.10 -17.95 -4.68
C ALA A 29 -17.30 -16.70 -5.06
N GLN A 30 -17.48 -16.16 -6.26
CA GLN A 30 -16.81 -14.93 -6.71
C GLN A 30 -17.17 -13.72 -5.84
N LYS A 31 -18.45 -13.52 -5.53
CA LYS A 31 -18.90 -12.46 -4.59
C LYS A 31 -18.29 -12.64 -3.21
N GLY A 32 -18.16 -13.89 -2.75
CA GLY A 32 -17.51 -14.25 -1.51
C GLY A 32 -16.04 -13.82 -1.49
N ILE A 33 -15.29 -14.17 -2.54
CA ILE A 33 -13.87 -13.79 -2.69
C ILE A 33 -13.70 -12.27 -2.64
N VAL A 34 -14.50 -11.50 -3.38
CA VAL A 34 -14.43 -10.02 -3.39
C VAL A 34 -14.70 -9.44 -2.00
N LYS A 35 -15.65 -10.01 -1.23
CA LYS A 35 -15.91 -9.58 0.16
C LYS A 35 -14.72 -9.87 1.06
N ILE A 36 -14.07 -11.04 0.90
CA ILE A 36 -12.87 -11.42 1.65
C ILE A 36 -11.73 -10.47 1.34
N GLU A 37 -11.45 -10.20 0.06
CA GLU A 37 -10.38 -9.28 -0.36
C GLU A 37 -10.57 -7.87 0.22
N LYS A 38 -11.81 -7.39 0.27
CA LYS A 38 -12.15 -6.11 0.91
C LYS A 38 -11.87 -6.15 2.42
N ALA A 39 -12.23 -7.23 3.10
CA ALA A 39 -11.96 -7.39 4.53
C ALA A 39 -10.46 -7.47 4.82
N GLU A 40 -9.70 -8.22 4.02
CA GLU A 40 -8.24 -8.32 4.12
C GLU A 40 -7.57 -6.95 3.96
N ALA A 41 -8.01 -6.13 3.00
CA ALA A 41 -7.51 -4.78 2.81
C ALA A 41 -7.75 -3.89 4.04
N LEU A 42 -8.95 -3.96 4.63
CA LEU A 42 -9.29 -3.22 5.85
C LEU A 42 -8.48 -3.70 7.06
N LEU A 43 -8.24 -5.00 7.21
CA LEU A 43 -7.41 -5.56 8.27
C LEU A 43 -5.95 -5.13 8.16
N ARG A 44 -5.38 -5.07 6.94
CA ARG A 44 -4.03 -4.53 6.70
C ARG A 44 -3.94 -3.07 7.14
N ILE A 45 -4.92 -2.24 6.78
CA ILE A 45 -4.99 -0.83 7.18
C ILE A 45 -5.11 -0.70 8.71
N LEU A 46 -5.93 -1.53 9.34
CA LEU A 46 -6.09 -1.56 10.79
C LEU A 46 -4.75 -1.86 11.48
N ASN A 47 -4.03 -2.88 11.01
CA ASN A 47 -2.75 -3.29 11.58
C ASN A 47 -1.69 -2.18 11.47
N ILE A 48 -1.60 -1.49 10.31
CA ILE A 48 -0.69 -0.34 10.14
C ILE A 48 -1.02 0.76 11.16
N LYS A 49 -2.30 1.07 11.38
CA LYS A 49 -2.70 2.09 12.36
C LYS A 49 -2.35 1.68 13.79
N ILE A 50 -2.53 0.40 14.13
CA ILE A 50 -2.12 -0.14 15.43
C ILE A 50 -0.60 0.01 15.62
N ASP A 51 0.20 -0.34 14.62
CA ASP A 51 1.67 -0.21 14.68
C ASP A 51 2.11 1.23 14.89
N LEU A 52 1.43 2.20 14.26
CA LEU A 52 1.69 3.63 14.48
C LEU A 52 1.33 4.10 15.89
N GLU A 53 0.24 3.59 16.46
CA GLU A 53 -0.14 3.92 17.85
C GLU A 53 0.86 3.32 18.85
N ILE A 54 1.29 2.07 18.67
CA ILE A 54 2.34 1.43 19.49
C ILE A 54 3.63 2.27 19.45
N ALA A 55 4.10 2.63 18.25
CA ALA A 55 5.29 3.45 18.10
C ALA A 55 5.17 4.84 18.75
N HIS A 56 3.95 5.39 18.81
CA HIS A 56 3.70 6.65 19.51
C HIS A 56 3.74 6.49 21.03
N ILE A 57 3.19 5.39 21.57
CA ILE A 57 3.27 5.06 23.00
C ILE A 57 4.74 4.96 23.42
N GLU A 58 5.52 4.19 22.66
CA GLU A 58 6.94 3.98 22.93
C GLU A 58 7.71 5.32 22.90
N LYS A 59 7.50 6.15 21.87
CA LYS A 59 8.12 7.49 21.79
C LYS A 59 7.74 8.39 22.96
N LYS A 60 6.48 8.34 23.42
CA LYS A 60 6.02 9.13 24.57
C LYS A 60 6.70 8.66 25.86
N TYR A 61 6.81 7.35 26.05
CA TYR A 61 7.52 6.75 27.18
C TYR A 61 9.01 7.14 27.20
N GLN A 62 9.70 7.01 26.06
CA GLN A 62 11.12 7.36 25.94
C GLN A 62 11.37 8.85 26.23
N ARG A 63 10.47 9.76 25.82
CA ARG A 63 10.55 11.19 26.16
C ARG A 63 10.38 11.45 27.64
N ALA A 64 9.40 10.81 28.28
CA ALA A 64 9.16 10.95 29.71
C ALA A 64 10.33 10.41 30.54
N LYS A 65 10.89 9.26 30.13
CA LYS A 65 12.08 8.66 30.74
C LYS A 65 13.29 9.61 30.65
N LYS A 66 13.60 10.12 29.46
CA LYS A 66 14.68 11.12 29.28
C LYS A 66 14.47 12.39 30.10
N ALA A 67 13.24 12.90 30.16
CA ALA A 67 12.94 14.08 30.97
C ALA A 67 13.14 13.83 32.48
N ALA A 68 12.87 12.62 32.96
CA ALA A 68 13.15 12.21 34.34
C ALA A 68 14.66 12.05 34.61
N GLU A 69 15.43 11.57 33.63
CA GLU A 69 16.90 11.41 33.71
C GLU A 69 17.66 12.74 33.63
N ILE A 70 17.11 13.78 32.98
CA ILE A 70 17.74 15.12 32.86
C ILE A 70 17.64 15.94 34.17
N ILE A 71 16.91 15.45 35.18
CA ILE A 71 16.85 16.10 36.49
C ILE A 71 18.20 15.95 37.20
N ASN A 72 18.84 17.09 37.43
CA ASN A 72 20.15 17.34 38.05
C ASN A 72 20.66 16.21 39.00
N PRO A 73 21.87 15.63 38.78
CA PRO A 73 22.47 14.61 39.65
C PRO A 73 22.63 15.02 41.12
N LEU A 74 22.58 16.31 41.42
CA LEU A 74 22.68 16.90 42.76
C LEU A 74 21.33 16.99 43.50
N ILE A 75 20.20 16.78 42.82
CA ILE A 75 18.87 16.74 43.43
C ILE A 75 18.48 15.28 43.50
N GLN A 76 18.45 14.69 44.70
CA GLN A 76 17.81 13.38 44.89
C GLN A 76 16.44 13.42 44.23
N ILE A 77 16.23 12.58 43.21
CA ILE A 77 14.94 12.43 42.55
C ILE A 77 13.94 12.15 43.68
N SER A 78 12.95 13.02 43.86
CA SER A 78 11.95 12.79 44.91
C SER A 78 11.29 11.44 44.64
N HIS A 79 11.11 10.62 45.68
CA HIS A 79 10.46 9.31 45.61
C HIS A 79 9.14 9.34 44.80
N GLU A 80 8.45 10.49 44.84
CA GLU A 80 7.27 10.80 44.05
C GLU A 80 7.48 10.75 42.52
N LYS A 81 8.60 11.29 42.00
CA LYS A 81 8.92 11.26 40.55
C LYS A 81 9.27 9.86 40.07
N GLU A 82 9.94 9.06 40.90
CA GLU A 82 10.24 7.67 40.58
C GLU A 82 8.95 6.83 40.52
N LEU A 83 8.03 7.05 41.46
CA LEU A 83 6.71 6.43 41.47
C LEU A 83 5.89 6.81 40.22
N GLN A 84 5.92 8.08 39.82
CA GLN A 84 5.25 8.54 38.58
C GLN A 84 5.80 7.88 37.33
N LEU A 85 7.12 7.68 37.23
CA LEU A 85 7.75 7.00 36.10
C LEU A 85 7.39 5.51 36.05
N LYS A 86 7.36 4.83 37.22
CA LYS A 86 6.92 3.43 37.34
C LYS A 86 5.47 3.26 36.89
N LEU A 87 4.57 4.13 37.36
CA LEU A 87 3.17 4.12 36.97
C LEU A 87 2.99 4.36 35.46
N LEU A 88 3.75 5.31 34.88
CA LEU A 88 3.71 5.58 33.45
C LEU A 88 4.22 4.39 32.62
N ASN A 89 5.28 3.72 33.05
CA ASN A 89 5.81 2.52 32.40
C ASN A 89 4.75 1.40 32.39
N GLU A 90 4.10 1.18 33.53
CA GLU A 90 3.04 0.18 33.64
C GLU A 90 1.85 0.51 32.73
N GLN A 91 1.40 1.77 32.69
CA GLN A 91 0.35 2.23 31.78
C GLN A 91 0.72 2.10 30.30
N CYS A 92 1.98 2.33 29.94
CA CYS A 92 2.47 2.12 28.58
C CYS A 92 2.46 0.63 28.22
N SER A 93 3.01 -0.22 29.10
CA SER A 93 3.03 -1.68 28.94
C SER A 93 1.62 -2.25 28.77
N GLN A 94 0.66 -1.85 29.60
CA GLN A 94 -0.75 -2.27 29.50
C GLN A 94 -1.39 -1.89 28.15
N LYS A 95 -1.02 -0.74 27.58
CA LYS A 95 -1.55 -0.34 26.26
C LYS A 95 -0.88 -1.11 25.14
N GLU A 96 0.42 -1.34 25.21
CA GLU A 96 1.15 -2.13 24.23
C GLU A 96 0.63 -3.56 24.17
N THR A 97 0.39 -4.20 25.32
CA THR A 97 -0.22 -5.53 25.39
C THR A 97 -1.63 -5.54 24.79
N ALA A 98 -2.47 -4.56 25.14
CA ALA A 98 -3.82 -4.45 24.55
C ALA A 98 -3.79 -4.30 23.02
N TYR A 99 -2.85 -3.54 22.46
CA TYR A 99 -2.67 -3.42 21.02
C TYR A 99 -2.11 -4.69 20.37
N ALA A 100 -1.19 -5.39 21.04
CA ALA A 100 -0.64 -6.66 20.58
C ALA A 100 -1.72 -7.75 20.50
N GLU A 101 -2.61 -7.84 21.50
CA GLU A 101 -3.76 -8.76 21.48
C GLU A 101 -4.67 -8.52 20.26
N ILE A 102 -4.97 -7.24 19.96
CA ILE A 102 -5.80 -6.90 18.79
C ILE A 102 -5.11 -7.31 17.49
N LYS A 103 -3.78 -7.15 17.41
CA LYS A 103 -2.98 -7.57 16.26
C LYS A 103 -2.97 -9.09 16.10
N GLU A 104 -2.89 -9.84 17.19
CA GLU A 104 -3.00 -11.30 17.19
C GLU A 104 -4.37 -11.77 16.67
N LEU A 105 -5.46 -11.16 17.16
CA LEU A 105 -6.81 -11.45 16.68
C LEU A 105 -6.99 -11.11 15.19
N SER A 106 -6.45 -9.98 14.75
CA SER A 106 -6.43 -9.58 13.33
C SER A 106 -5.68 -10.59 12.46
N HIS A 107 -4.54 -11.10 12.94
CA HIS A 107 -3.78 -12.15 12.25
C HIS A 107 -4.58 -13.45 12.14
N LYS A 108 -5.20 -13.91 13.23
CA LYS A 108 -6.08 -15.09 13.21
C LYS A 108 -7.22 -14.95 12.20
N LEU A 109 -7.82 -13.76 12.11
CA LEU A 109 -8.88 -13.47 11.15
C LEU A 109 -8.37 -13.48 9.69
N LEU A 110 -7.18 -12.91 9.43
CA LEU A 110 -6.54 -12.98 8.11
C LEU A 110 -6.27 -14.42 7.67
N VAL A 111 -5.76 -15.27 8.58
CA VAL A 111 -5.53 -16.70 8.29
C VAL A 111 -6.84 -17.41 7.95
N ALA A 112 -7.90 -17.15 8.71
CA ALA A 112 -9.23 -17.70 8.43
C ALA A 112 -9.78 -17.25 7.07
N TYR A 113 -9.58 -15.98 6.71
CA TYR A 113 -9.97 -15.45 5.41
C TYR A 113 -9.19 -16.08 4.24
N CYS A 114 -7.88 -16.26 4.39
CA CYS A 114 -7.04 -16.94 3.41
C CYS A 114 -7.52 -18.38 3.16
N SER A 115 -7.77 -19.14 4.23
CA SER A 115 -8.31 -20.51 4.13
C SER A 115 -9.69 -20.54 3.46
N THR A 116 -10.56 -19.59 3.80
CA THR A 116 -11.90 -19.48 3.22
C THR A 116 -11.83 -19.13 1.72
N LYS A 117 -10.95 -18.20 1.34
CA LYS A 117 -10.72 -17.81 -0.06
C LYS A 117 -10.25 -19.00 -0.90
N GLN A 118 -9.26 -19.76 -0.42
CA GLN A 118 -8.81 -20.99 -1.08
C GLN A 118 -9.96 -21.98 -1.31
N ARG A 119 -10.82 -22.19 -0.30
CA ARG A 119 -12.00 -23.07 -0.45
C ARG A 119 -12.97 -22.58 -1.52
N LEU A 120 -13.20 -21.27 -1.63
CA LEU A 120 -14.06 -20.69 -2.66
C LEU A 120 -13.44 -20.83 -4.06
N GLU A 121 -12.12 -20.64 -4.18
CA GLU A 121 -11.38 -20.84 -5.43
C GLU A 121 -11.45 -22.31 -5.87
N SER A 122 -11.20 -23.26 -4.97
CA SER A 122 -11.34 -24.69 -5.27
C SER A 122 -12.76 -25.09 -5.67
N PHE A 123 -13.78 -24.50 -5.06
CA PHE A 123 -15.18 -24.69 -5.48
C PHE A 123 -15.39 -24.23 -6.93
N ILE A 124 -14.89 -23.04 -7.30
CA ILE A 124 -14.97 -22.54 -8.68
C ILE A 124 -14.25 -23.46 -9.66
N GLU A 125 -13.07 -23.97 -9.29
CA GLU A 125 -12.29 -24.90 -10.12
C GLU A 125 -13.01 -26.23 -10.36
N GLN A 126 -13.65 -26.78 -9.32
CA GLN A 126 -14.44 -28.01 -9.40
C GLN A 126 -15.66 -27.83 -10.31
N GLU A 127 -16.41 -26.74 -10.14
CA GLU A 127 -17.60 -26.43 -10.95
C GLU A 127 -17.26 -26.12 -12.43
N LEU A 128 -16.06 -25.59 -12.71
CA LEU A 128 -15.57 -25.33 -14.06
C LEU A 128 -14.90 -26.53 -14.74
N GLY A 129 -14.82 -27.68 -14.08
CA GLY A 129 -14.37 -28.95 -14.67
C GLY A 129 -12.89 -28.99 -15.09
N GLN A 130 -12.01 -28.17 -14.50
CA GLN A 130 -10.57 -28.19 -14.82
C GLN A 130 -9.76 -28.83 -13.67
N LYS A 131 -9.15 -30.00 -13.95
CA LYS A 131 -8.20 -30.68 -13.04
C LYS A 131 -7.05 -29.74 -12.62
N PRO A 132 -6.52 -29.87 -11.39
CA PRO A 132 -5.58 -28.90 -10.85
C PRO A 132 -4.27 -28.90 -11.63
N LYS A 133 -3.93 -27.77 -12.25
CA LYS A 133 -2.53 -27.49 -12.59
C LYS A 133 -1.78 -27.34 -11.28
N ARG A 134 -0.80 -28.22 -11.02
CA ARG A 134 0.14 -28.10 -9.90
C ARG A 134 0.55 -26.64 -9.73
N TYR A 135 0.12 -26.04 -8.63
CA TYR A 135 0.48 -24.69 -8.24
C TYR A 135 1.96 -24.69 -7.87
N THR A 136 2.81 -24.24 -8.78
CA THR A 136 4.14 -23.75 -8.42
C THR A 136 3.96 -22.36 -7.84
N SER A 137 4.42 -22.17 -6.60
CA SER A 137 4.28 -20.94 -5.84
C SER A 137 4.66 -19.70 -6.65
N SER A 138 3.70 -18.84 -6.95
CA SER A 138 3.96 -17.40 -7.15
C SER A 138 2.67 -16.61 -6.95
N LEU A 139 2.70 -15.69 -5.99
CA LEU A 139 1.73 -14.60 -5.84
C LEU A 139 1.53 -13.91 -7.19
N GLY A 140 0.35 -14.01 -7.79
CA GLY A 140 0.07 -13.30 -9.03
C GLY A 140 -1.31 -13.60 -9.60
N GLY A 141 -2.34 -12.94 -9.09
CA GLY A 141 -3.71 -13.19 -9.54
C GLY A 141 -4.71 -12.08 -9.26
N LEU A 142 -4.33 -10.82 -9.46
CA LEU A 142 -5.25 -9.67 -9.37
C LEU A 142 -4.90 -8.61 -10.42
N LEU A 143 -4.97 -8.94 -11.71
CA LEU A 143 -5.02 -7.96 -12.83
C LEU A 143 -5.70 -8.57 -14.08
N PRO A 144 -6.33 -7.74 -14.93
CA PRO A 144 -7.19 -8.20 -16.02
C PRO A 144 -6.41 -8.97 -17.08
N LYS A 145 -7.05 -10.00 -17.65
CA LYS A 145 -6.49 -10.90 -18.67
C LYS A 145 -5.95 -10.11 -19.86
N SER A 146 -4.62 -9.92 -19.90
CA SER A 146 -3.95 -9.51 -21.13
C SER A 146 -3.90 -10.70 -22.09
N THR A 147 -4.18 -10.44 -23.36
CA THR A 147 -4.26 -11.47 -24.41
C THR A 147 -2.98 -12.35 -24.43
N PRO A 148 -3.09 -13.70 -24.49
CA PRO A 148 -1.97 -14.64 -24.37
C PRO A 148 -0.80 -14.43 -25.34
N ASN A 149 -1.03 -13.70 -26.43
CA ASN A 149 -0.09 -13.54 -27.54
C ASN A 149 1.11 -12.60 -27.21
N LYS A 150 0.95 -11.62 -26.32
CA LYS A 150 2.02 -10.66 -25.99
C LYS A 150 3.07 -11.24 -25.02
N GLU A 151 2.66 -12.04 -24.05
CA GLU A 151 3.55 -12.62 -23.04
C GLU A 151 4.46 -13.71 -23.62
N VAL A 152 3.95 -14.51 -24.56
CA VAL A 152 4.70 -15.53 -25.30
C VAL A 152 5.76 -14.87 -26.21
N LYS A 153 5.42 -13.74 -26.86
CA LYS A 153 6.35 -12.98 -27.71
C LYS A 153 7.47 -12.33 -26.89
N TYR A 154 7.18 -11.78 -25.71
CA TYR A 154 8.17 -11.21 -24.79
C TYR A 154 9.15 -12.26 -24.23
N LYS A 155 8.62 -13.40 -23.75
CA LYS A 155 9.43 -14.52 -23.24
C LYS A 155 10.36 -15.12 -24.31
N ARG A 156 9.96 -15.05 -25.58
CA ARG A 156 10.80 -15.44 -26.72
C ARG A 156 11.87 -14.39 -27.01
N TYR A 157 11.50 -13.11 -26.97
CA TYR A 157 12.40 -11.99 -27.19
C TYR A 157 13.54 -11.91 -26.16
N ILE A 158 13.23 -12.02 -24.85
CA ILE A 158 14.26 -11.95 -23.79
C ILE A 158 15.26 -13.12 -23.84
N ARG A 159 14.91 -14.22 -24.53
CA ARG A 159 15.80 -15.37 -24.76
C ARG A 159 16.55 -15.30 -26.09
N SER A 160 16.24 -14.33 -26.94
CA SER A 160 16.82 -14.17 -28.27
C SER A 160 18.30 -13.75 -28.21
N LYS A 161 19.02 -13.97 -29.31
CA LYS A 161 20.39 -13.47 -29.49
C LYS A 161 20.43 -11.93 -29.51
N GLU A 162 19.39 -11.30 -30.03
CA GLU A 162 19.24 -9.85 -30.12
C GLU A 162 19.26 -9.21 -28.73
N TRP A 163 18.43 -9.71 -27.81
CA TRP A 163 18.42 -9.21 -26.43
C TRP A 163 19.75 -9.43 -25.72
N LYS A 164 20.37 -10.60 -25.90
CA LYS A 164 21.69 -10.89 -25.31
C LYS A 164 22.75 -9.89 -25.76
N LYS A 165 22.75 -9.52 -27.04
CA LYS A 165 23.66 -8.49 -27.58
C LYS A 165 23.41 -7.13 -26.93
N LYS A 166 22.15 -6.65 -26.91
CA LYS A 166 21.79 -5.37 -26.28
C LYS A 166 22.14 -5.32 -24.79
N ALA A 167 21.94 -6.42 -24.07
CA ALA A 167 22.28 -6.53 -22.66
C ALA A 167 23.79 -6.47 -22.42
N GLU A 168 24.59 -7.08 -23.29
CA GLU A 168 26.05 -7.01 -23.22
C GLU A 168 26.58 -5.62 -23.60
N ASP A 169 26.05 -5.01 -24.65
CA ASP A 169 26.38 -3.63 -25.05
C ASP A 169 26.06 -2.64 -23.91
N ALA A 170 24.97 -2.86 -23.16
CA ALA A 170 24.65 -2.07 -21.98
C ALA A 170 25.69 -2.24 -20.86
N LYS A 171 26.16 -3.47 -20.60
CA LYS A 171 27.22 -3.75 -19.61
C LYS A 171 28.54 -3.08 -19.99
N VAL A 172 28.92 -3.15 -21.26
CA VAL A 172 30.13 -2.50 -21.77
C VAL A 172 30.03 -0.98 -21.61
N ARG A 173 28.91 -0.37 -22.02
CA ARG A 173 28.66 1.08 -21.83
C ARG A 173 28.69 1.51 -20.37
N ALA A 174 28.25 0.65 -19.45
CA ALA A 174 28.31 0.90 -18.01
C ALA A 174 29.71 0.63 -17.40
N GLY A 175 30.74 0.40 -18.22
CA GLY A 175 32.09 0.11 -17.75
C GLY A 175 32.20 -1.22 -17.01
N ASN A 176 31.31 -2.18 -17.30
CA ASN A 176 31.16 -3.45 -16.57
C ASN A 176 31.03 -3.25 -15.06
N ARG A 177 30.26 -2.23 -14.66
CA ARG A 177 29.95 -1.91 -13.26
C ARG A 177 28.45 -1.76 -13.06
N CYS A 178 27.99 -2.03 -11.84
CA CYS A 178 26.63 -1.73 -11.43
C CYS A 178 26.42 -0.21 -11.40
N GLN A 179 25.39 0.29 -12.06
CA GLN A 179 25.11 1.73 -12.14
C GLN A 179 24.47 2.31 -10.85
N LEU A 180 24.18 1.47 -9.85
CA LEU A 180 23.71 1.90 -8.53
C LEU A 180 24.79 1.82 -7.45
N CYS A 181 25.45 0.67 -7.28
CA CYS A 181 26.46 0.49 -6.22
C CYS A 181 27.91 0.51 -6.72
N ASN A 182 28.14 0.72 -8.02
CA ASN A 182 29.46 0.82 -8.67
C ASN A 182 30.38 -0.42 -8.57
N ARG A 183 29.89 -1.53 -8.00
CA ARG A 183 30.64 -2.80 -7.94
C ARG A 183 30.93 -3.35 -9.34
N PRO A 184 32.17 -3.81 -9.62
CA PRO A 184 32.58 -4.34 -10.92
C PRO A 184 32.09 -5.76 -11.15
N ARG A 185 32.01 -6.16 -12.43
CA ARG A 185 31.62 -7.51 -12.86
C ARG A 185 32.51 -8.64 -12.31
N SER A 186 33.73 -8.33 -11.90
CA SER A 186 34.64 -9.28 -11.24
C SER A 186 34.16 -9.68 -9.85
N GLU A 187 33.39 -8.81 -9.18
CA GLU A 187 32.88 -9.04 -7.82
C GLU A 187 31.41 -9.47 -7.81
N VAL A 188 30.62 -9.02 -8.79
CA VAL A 188 29.17 -9.22 -8.79
C VAL A 188 28.61 -9.61 -10.16
N GLN A 189 27.55 -10.40 -10.13
CA GLN A 189 26.78 -10.72 -11.33
C GLN A 189 25.97 -9.50 -11.79
N LEU A 190 26.28 -8.98 -12.98
CA LEU A 190 25.58 -7.87 -13.61
C LEU A 190 24.47 -8.34 -14.54
N GLU A 191 23.32 -7.70 -14.39
CA GLU A 191 22.09 -7.96 -15.12
C GLU A 191 21.59 -6.67 -15.78
N ALA A 192 20.99 -6.80 -16.96
CA ALA A 192 20.40 -5.69 -17.69
C ALA A 192 18.94 -5.53 -17.23
N HIS A 193 18.65 -4.42 -16.58
CA HIS A 193 17.33 -4.03 -16.11
C HIS A 193 16.66 -3.08 -17.11
N HIS A 194 15.40 -3.33 -17.45
CA HIS A 194 14.63 -2.39 -18.25
C HIS A 194 14.15 -1.23 -17.38
N ARG A 195 14.48 0.01 -17.76
CA ARG A 195 13.90 1.22 -17.15
C ARG A 195 12.48 1.48 -17.66
N THR A 196 12.20 1.10 -18.91
CA THR A 196 10.88 1.18 -19.52
C THR A 196 10.63 0.00 -20.45
N TYR A 197 9.36 -0.40 -20.58
CA TYR A 197 8.89 -1.49 -21.43
C TYR A 197 8.12 -0.98 -22.67
N GLU A 198 8.12 0.33 -22.92
CA GLU A 198 7.36 0.95 -24.03
C GLU A 198 7.81 0.47 -25.41
N ARG A 199 9.10 0.19 -25.58
CA ARG A 199 9.74 -0.12 -26.88
C ARG A 199 10.41 -1.50 -26.87
N ILE A 200 9.79 -2.51 -26.26
CA ILE A 200 10.33 -3.88 -26.25
C ILE A 200 10.64 -4.34 -27.69
N GLY A 201 11.87 -4.78 -27.94
CA GLY A 201 12.39 -5.14 -29.26
C GLY A 201 13.18 -4.02 -29.95
N GLN A 202 12.93 -2.76 -29.61
CA GLN A 202 13.52 -1.55 -30.19
C GLN A 202 14.01 -0.60 -29.09
N GLU A 203 14.55 -1.14 -28.01
CA GLU A 203 15.01 -0.39 -26.84
C GLU A 203 16.16 0.56 -27.22
N LEU A 204 16.07 1.79 -26.74
CA LEU A 204 17.16 2.75 -26.82
C LEU A 204 18.21 2.46 -25.73
N PRO A 205 19.46 2.96 -25.86
CA PRO A 205 20.48 2.78 -24.83
C PRO A 205 20.04 3.21 -23.43
N GLY A 206 19.22 4.28 -23.33
CA GLY A 206 18.70 4.80 -22.07
C GLY A 206 17.56 3.96 -21.46
N ASP A 207 16.95 3.06 -22.21
CA ASP A 207 15.86 2.19 -21.75
C ASP A 207 16.38 0.99 -20.95
N ILE A 208 17.71 0.76 -20.96
CA ILE A 208 18.37 -0.36 -20.31
C ILE A 208 19.43 0.17 -19.33
N THR A 209 19.34 -0.23 -18.07
CA THR A 209 20.34 0.06 -17.03
C THR A 209 20.98 -1.22 -16.52
N VAL A 210 22.22 -1.16 -16.08
CA VAL A 210 22.98 -2.33 -15.62
C VAL A 210 23.06 -2.31 -14.11
N LEU A 211 22.49 -3.34 -13.47
CA LEU A 211 22.46 -3.48 -12.02
C LEU A 211 23.12 -4.80 -11.62
N CYS A 212 23.72 -4.85 -10.42
CA CYS A 212 24.04 -6.14 -9.82
C CYS A 212 22.77 -6.80 -9.27
N ARG A 213 22.81 -8.12 -9.06
CA ARG A 213 21.66 -8.89 -8.55
C ARG A 213 21.04 -8.29 -7.27
N ASP A 214 21.86 -7.87 -6.31
CA ASP A 214 21.38 -7.28 -5.06
C ASP A 214 20.62 -5.97 -5.31
N CYS A 215 21.17 -5.10 -6.16
CA CYS A 215 20.54 -3.85 -6.55
C CYS A 215 19.29 -4.07 -7.42
N HIS A 216 19.30 -5.10 -8.28
CA HIS A 216 18.17 -5.48 -9.12
C HIS A 216 16.98 -5.89 -8.25
N GLN A 217 17.22 -6.74 -7.25
CA GLN A 217 16.18 -7.19 -6.31
C GLN A 217 15.67 -6.05 -5.42
N ALA A 218 16.56 -5.15 -4.97
CA ALA A 218 16.17 -3.97 -4.21
C ALA A 218 15.29 -3.01 -5.04
N HIS A 219 15.62 -2.82 -6.33
CA HIS A 219 14.83 -1.98 -7.23
C HIS A 219 13.42 -2.57 -7.47
N GLU A 220 13.31 -3.89 -7.67
CA GLU A 220 12.01 -4.57 -7.80
C GLU A 220 11.17 -4.49 -6.52
N LYS A 221 11.78 -4.71 -5.34
CA LYS A 221 11.08 -4.57 -4.04
C LYS A 221 10.58 -3.14 -3.82
N SER A 222 11.40 -2.12 -4.09
CA SER A 222 11.03 -0.72 -3.89
C SER A 222 9.88 -0.27 -4.81
N LYS A 223 9.80 -0.80 -6.03
CA LYS A 223 8.69 -0.54 -6.95
C LYS A 223 7.40 -1.21 -6.49
N ALA A 224 7.47 -2.47 -6.06
CA ALA A 224 6.33 -3.19 -5.49
C ALA A 224 5.83 -2.54 -4.19
N GLU A 225 6.73 -2.10 -3.32
CA GLU A 225 6.40 -1.37 -2.08
C GLU A 225 5.82 0.03 -2.37
N ARG A 226 6.32 0.74 -3.39
CA ARG A 226 5.75 2.01 -3.84
C ARG A 226 4.36 1.85 -4.45
N GLU A 227 4.18 0.92 -5.37
CA GLU A 227 2.88 0.65 -5.98
C GLU A 227 1.85 0.15 -4.95
N LEU A 228 2.31 -0.59 -3.93
CA LEU A 228 1.50 -1.00 -2.80
C LEU A 228 1.16 0.21 -1.90
N ASN A 229 2.12 1.08 -1.58
CA ASN A 229 1.88 2.30 -0.80
C ASN A 229 1.01 3.33 -1.52
N GLU A 230 1.15 3.47 -2.84
CA GLU A 230 0.35 4.35 -3.68
C GLU A 230 -1.11 3.89 -3.72
N LYS A 231 -1.35 2.57 -3.77
CA LYS A 231 -2.69 1.98 -3.64
C LYS A 231 -3.25 2.02 -2.21
N LEU A 232 -2.40 2.03 -1.18
CA LEU A 232 -2.79 2.06 0.23
C LEU A 232 -3.04 3.49 0.77
N TYR A 233 -2.66 4.53 0.02
CA TYR A 233 -2.77 5.94 0.42
C TYR A 233 -3.71 6.77 -0.48
N GLU A 234 -4.65 6.16 -1.20
CA GLU A 234 -5.84 6.90 -1.62
C GLU A 234 -6.77 6.99 -0.40
N PRO A 235 -7.05 8.19 0.15
CA PRO A 235 -8.03 8.33 1.22
C PRO A 235 -9.33 7.67 0.77
N SER A 236 -9.96 6.81 1.57
CA SER A 236 -11.18 6.12 1.12
C SER A 236 -12.34 7.10 0.84
N PHE A 237 -12.24 8.33 1.36
CA PHE A 237 -13.22 9.39 1.22
C PHE A 237 -12.53 10.74 1.04
N GLY A 238 -13.15 11.61 0.25
CA GLY A 238 -12.84 13.02 0.10
C GLY A 238 -14.09 13.87 0.33
N ILE A 239 -13.98 15.16 0.06
CA ILE A 239 -15.04 16.15 0.29
C ILE A 239 -15.48 16.73 -1.05
N CYS A 240 -16.79 16.85 -1.27
CA CYS A 240 -17.33 17.51 -2.44
C CYS A 240 -16.87 18.97 -2.45
N ILE A 241 -16.13 19.37 -3.48
CA ILE A 241 -15.50 20.71 -3.53
C ILE A 241 -16.54 21.85 -3.59
N ARG A 242 -17.80 21.56 -3.93
CA ARG A 242 -18.88 22.55 -3.99
C ARG A 242 -19.71 22.66 -2.72
N CYS A 243 -20.07 21.53 -2.11
CA CYS A 243 -21.05 21.48 -1.02
C CYS A 243 -20.51 20.93 0.31
N GLY A 244 -19.26 20.46 0.37
CA GLY A 244 -18.66 20.00 1.61
C GLY A 244 -19.07 18.59 2.06
N ILE A 245 -19.96 17.91 1.34
CA ILE A 245 -20.41 16.55 1.68
C ILE A 245 -19.30 15.53 1.40
N GLN A 246 -19.16 14.54 2.28
CA GLN A 246 -18.24 13.43 2.10
C GLN A 246 -18.63 12.55 0.90
N ILE A 247 -17.65 12.28 0.03
CA ILE A 247 -17.77 11.48 -1.20
C ILE A 247 -16.59 10.51 -1.32
N PRO A 248 -16.62 9.49 -2.20
CA PRO A 248 -15.42 8.72 -2.51
C PRO A 248 -14.30 9.65 -2.99
N PHE A 249 -13.08 9.44 -2.50
CA PHE A 249 -11.95 10.26 -2.93
C PHE A 249 -11.65 9.99 -4.40
N SER A 250 -11.62 11.03 -5.21
CA SER A 250 -11.30 10.91 -6.63
C SER A 250 -10.79 12.23 -7.17
N LEU A 251 -9.58 12.18 -7.76
CA LEU A 251 -8.98 13.33 -8.45
C LEU A 251 -9.84 13.82 -9.61
N ASN A 252 -10.52 12.88 -10.29
CA ASN A 252 -11.28 13.16 -11.51
C ASN A 252 -12.77 13.39 -11.21
N LYS A 253 -13.23 13.06 -9.99
CA LYS A 253 -14.64 13.18 -9.57
C LYS A 253 -14.74 13.83 -8.19
N PRO A 254 -14.31 15.09 -8.02
CA PRO A 254 -14.33 15.79 -6.73
C PRO A 254 -15.72 16.32 -6.34
N PHE A 255 -16.78 15.92 -7.06
CA PHE A 255 -18.16 16.35 -6.83
C PHE A 255 -19.06 15.19 -6.44
N CYS A 256 -20.05 15.46 -5.58
CA CYS A 256 -21.17 14.56 -5.37
C CYS A 256 -22.09 14.53 -6.61
N LYS A 257 -22.96 13.51 -6.70
CA LYS A 257 -23.85 13.31 -7.86
C LYS A 257 -24.71 14.53 -8.20
N SER A 258 -25.21 15.26 -7.20
CA SER A 258 -26.03 16.47 -7.42
C SER A 258 -25.20 17.65 -7.90
N CYS A 259 -24.05 17.91 -7.27
CA CYS A 259 -23.17 19.01 -7.65
C CYS A 259 -22.53 18.79 -9.02
N PHE A 260 -22.19 17.55 -9.37
CA PHE A 260 -21.65 17.19 -10.69
C PHE A 260 -22.64 17.48 -11.81
N LYS A 261 -23.95 17.21 -11.62
CA LYS A 261 -24.99 17.56 -12.61
C LYS A 261 -25.07 19.06 -12.90
N SER A 262 -24.80 19.90 -11.89
CA SER A 262 -24.75 21.34 -12.06
C SER A 262 -23.45 21.77 -12.75
N TRP A 263 -22.29 21.29 -12.28
CA TRP A 263 -20.99 21.57 -12.90
C TRP A 263 -20.94 21.14 -14.37
N ASN A 264 -21.47 19.96 -14.71
CA ASN A 264 -21.43 19.39 -16.06
C ASN A 264 -22.21 20.21 -17.12
N ARG A 265 -23.04 21.18 -16.71
CA ARG A 265 -23.68 22.12 -17.63
C ARG A 265 -22.71 23.17 -18.15
N TYR A 266 -21.79 23.61 -17.29
CA TYR A 266 -20.85 24.68 -17.58
C TYR A 266 -19.45 24.16 -17.93
N LYS A 267 -19.07 22.99 -17.38
CA LYS A 267 -17.78 22.30 -17.59
C LYS A 267 -16.54 23.18 -17.40
N ASN A 268 -16.67 24.27 -16.65
CA ASN A 268 -15.58 25.19 -16.41
C ASN A 268 -14.59 24.53 -15.43
N MET A 269 -13.40 24.19 -15.94
CA MET A 269 -12.39 23.45 -15.19
C MET A 269 -11.64 24.31 -14.16
N THR A 270 -11.58 25.62 -14.38
CA THR A 270 -10.85 26.57 -13.52
C THR A 270 -11.75 27.32 -12.56
N TYR A 271 -13.08 27.14 -12.65
CA TYR A 271 -14.03 27.74 -11.73
C TYR A 271 -13.67 27.41 -10.27
N GLU A 272 -13.57 28.46 -9.46
CA GLU A 272 -13.21 28.34 -8.05
C GLU A 272 -14.42 27.84 -7.25
N GLU A 273 -14.27 26.64 -6.72
CA GLU A 273 -15.21 26.00 -5.81
C GLU A 273 -14.86 26.31 -4.36
N LYS A 274 -15.77 25.96 -3.47
CA LYS A 274 -15.75 26.44 -2.08
C LYS A 274 -14.83 25.66 -1.16
N PHE A 275 -14.57 24.38 -1.44
CA PHE A 275 -13.94 23.45 -0.49
C PHE A 275 -12.78 22.67 -1.11
N CYS A 276 -11.80 22.32 -0.27
CA CYS A 276 -10.74 21.37 -0.62
C CYS A 276 -11.24 19.92 -0.55
N HIS A 277 -10.96 19.12 -1.58
CA HIS A 277 -11.37 17.71 -1.65
C HIS A 277 -10.70 16.82 -0.59
N ALA A 278 -9.52 17.19 -0.09
CA ALA A 278 -8.79 16.40 0.89
C ALA A 278 -9.10 16.78 2.35
N CYS A 279 -9.25 18.08 2.66
CA CYS A 279 -9.42 18.54 4.05
C CYS A 279 -10.76 19.23 4.34
N GLY A 280 -11.56 19.55 3.31
CA GLY A 280 -12.87 20.21 3.48
C GLY A 280 -12.82 21.66 3.93
N ILE A 281 -11.64 22.24 4.15
CA ILE A 281 -11.49 23.65 4.53
C ILE A 281 -11.90 24.53 3.34
N SER A 282 -12.57 25.65 3.63
CA SER A 282 -12.97 26.63 2.62
C SER A 282 -11.75 27.18 1.90
N ASN A 283 -11.62 26.84 0.63
CA ASN A 283 -10.45 27.16 -0.18
C ASN A 283 -10.86 27.11 -1.65
N SER A 284 -10.30 28.01 -2.47
CA SER A 284 -10.49 28.10 -3.92
C SER A 284 -9.88 26.91 -4.68
N GLY A 285 -10.41 25.71 -4.42
CA GLY A 285 -10.15 24.52 -5.23
C GLY A 285 -10.96 24.59 -6.52
N SER A 286 -10.43 24.10 -7.62
CA SER A 286 -11.15 24.00 -8.90
C SER A 286 -11.26 22.54 -9.34
N MET A 287 -12.02 22.25 -10.40
CA MET A 287 -12.04 20.89 -10.97
C MET A 287 -10.64 20.45 -11.42
N SER A 288 -9.83 21.37 -11.98
CA SER A 288 -8.45 21.09 -12.36
C SER A 288 -7.49 21.00 -11.17
N ARG A 289 -7.82 21.67 -10.06
CA ARG A 289 -7.02 21.64 -8.83
C ARG A 289 -7.91 21.55 -7.59
N PRO A 290 -8.43 20.35 -7.27
CA PRO A 290 -9.45 20.18 -6.23
C PRO A 290 -8.88 20.25 -4.80
N PHE A 291 -7.66 20.78 -4.62
CA PHE A 291 -6.94 20.78 -3.36
C PHE A 291 -6.43 22.18 -3.00
N CYS A 292 -6.38 22.47 -1.70
CA CYS A 292 -5.62 23.62 -1.19
C CYS A 292 -4.12 23.43 -1.39
N LEU A 293 -3.35 24.51 -1.29
CA LEU A 293 -1.90 24.48 -1.50
C LEU A 293 -1.20 23.46 -0.58
N ASP A 294 -1.62 23.34 0.68
CA ASP A 294 -1.02 22.41 1.64
C ASP A 294 -1.35 20.95 1.33
N CYS A 295 -2.61 20.67 1.00
CA CYS A 295 -3.02 19.33 0.55
C CYS A 295 -2.41 18.98 -0.81
N TYR A 296 -2.27 19.95 -1.71
CA TYR A 296 -1.65 19.76 -3.01
C TYR A 296 -0.17 19.39 -2.87
N LYS A 297 0.59 20.04 -1.98
CA LYS A 297 1.98 19.68 -1.68
C LYS A 297 2.10 18.25 -1.15
N LYS A 298 1.20 17.84 -0.25
CA LYS A 298 1.15 16.47 0.29
C LYS A 298 0.80 15.44 -0.78
N VAL A 299 -0.14 15.76 -1.68
CA VAL A 299 -0.56 14.88 -2.79
C VAL A 299 0.48 14.84 -3.92
N LYS A 300 1.24 15.91 -4.16
CA LYS A 300 2.25 15.98 -5.22
C LYS A 300 3.49 15.14 -4.90
N ILE A 301 3.88 15.06 -3.62
CA ILE A 301 4.98 14.20 -3.15
C ILE A 301 4.71 12.71 -3.46
N ILE A 302 3.44 12.32 -3.55
CA ILE A 302 3.02 10.95 -3.88
C ILE A 302 3.17 10.65 -5.39
N LYS A 303 3.07 11.67 -6.26
CA LYS A 303 3.10 11.49 -7.73
C LYS A 303 4.49 11.54 -8.36
N THR A 304 5.48 12.08 -7.66
CA THR A 304 6.85 12.26 -8.21
C THR A 304 7.91 11.47 -7.44
N ALA A 305 7.51 10.61 -6.50
CA ALA A 305 8.39 9.72 -5.78
C ALA A 305 8.11 8.28 -6.21
#